data_AF-A0A932GRB3-F1
#
_entry.id   AF-A0A932GRB3-F1
#
_cell.length_a   1.000
_cell.length_b   1.000
_cell.length_c   1.000
_cell.angle_alpha   90.00
_cell.angle_beta   90.00
_cell.angle_gamma   90.00
#
_symmetry.space_group_name_H-M   'P 1'
#
loop_
_entity.id
_entity.type
_entity.pdbx_description
1 polymer ?
#
loop_
_entity_poly.entity_id
_entity_poly.type
_entity_poly.pdbx_seq_one_letter_code
_entity_poly.pdbx_strand_id
1 'polypeptide(L)'
;GLFLLMVFQAFGVMLPSSPGFVGTYHAATVAALTLLGISKTLALSVSIVMHAMLVLPTVAIGLIFLWWENLSLAEVGKIGKEAGTSEG
;
A
#
# COMPACT_ATOMS: atom_id res chain seq x y z
N GLY A 1 -21.76 -2.89 5.34
CA GLY A 1 -20.83 -3.30 4.29
C GLY A 1 -19.54 -2.52 4.34
N LEU A 2 -19.54 -1.28 3.82
CA LEU A 2 -18.34 -0.43 3.70
C LEU A 2 -17.62 -0.15 5.03
N PHE A 3 -18.38 0.04 6.12
CA PHE A 3 -17.81 0.27 7.44
C PHE A 3 -16.92 -0.89 7.93
N LEU A 4 -17.35 -2.14 7.75
CA LEU A 4 -16.56 -3.33 8.11
C LEU A 4 -15.25 -3.40 7.31
N LEU A 5 -15.32 -3.10 6.01
CA LEU A 5 -14.13 -3.03 5.15
C LEU A 5 -13.12 -2.01 5.68
N MET A 6 -13.58 -0.80 6.01
CA MET A 6 -12.71 0.25 6.54
C MET A 6 -12.07 -0.13 7.87
N VAL A 7 -12.80 -0.80 8.77
CA VAL A 7 -12.27 -1.25 10.07
C VAL A 7 -11.12 -2.24 9.89
N PHE A 8 -11.32 -3.31 9.10
CA PHE A 8 -10.26 -4.29 8.84
C PHE A 8 -9.05 -3.64 8.17
N GLN A 9 -9.30 -2.70 7.25
CA GLN A 9 -8.23 -1.98 6.57
C GLN A 9 -7.40 -1.14 7.53
N ALA A 10 -8.06 -0.40 8.42
CA ALA A 10 -7.42 0.45 9.42
C ALA A 10 -6.49 -0.38 10.33
N PHE A 11 -6.92 -1.57 10.76
CA PHE A 11 -6.06 -2.49 11.52
C PHE A 11 -4.89 -3.03 10.70
N GLY A 12 -5.10 -3.35 9.41
CA GLY A 12 -4.06 -3.85 8.52
C GLY A 12 -2.97 -2.81 8.22
N VAL A 13 -3.33 -1.53 8.09
CA VAL A 13 -2.35 -0.45 7.84
C VAL A 13 -1.62 0.02 9.10
N MET A 14 -2.20 -0.20 10.29
CA MET A 14 -1.61 0.17 11.59
C MET A 14 -0.39 -0.69 11.98
N LEU A 15 -0.25 -1.88 11.38
CA LEU A 15 0.94 -2.72 11.49
C LEU A 15 1.83 -2.54 10.24
N PRO A 16 2.38 -1.35 9.91
CA PRO A 16 3.16 -1.17 8.69
C PRO A 16 4.37 -2.11 8.74
N SER A 17 4.22 -3.28 8.13
CA SER A 17 5.11 -4.44 8.25
C SER A 17 5.56 -4.96 6.90
N SER A 18 5.03 -4.39 5.81
CA SER A 18 5.41 -4.73 4.45
C SER A 18 5.56 -3.47 3.59
N PRO A 19 6.52 -3.47 2.63
CA PRO A 19 6.66 -2.39 1.66
C PRO A 19 5.34 -2.13 0.94
N GLY A 20 4.87 -0.88 0.97
CA GLY A 20 3.65 -0.45 0.29
C GLY A 20 2.36 -1.13 0.78
N PHE A 21 2.30 -1.64 2.02
CA PHE A 21 1.13 -2.33 2.58
C PHE A 21 0.72 -3.61 1.82
N VAL A 22 1.61 -4.15 0.98
CA VAL A 22 1.37 -5.38 0.22
C VAL A 22 1.23 -6.55 1.19
N GLY A 23 0.13 -7.30 1.10
CA GLY A 23 -0.15 -8.42 2.02
C GLY A 23 -1.08 -8.03 3.16
N THR A 24 -0.77 -7.01 3.97
CA THR A 24 -1.69 -6.58 5.04
C THR A 24 -2.98 -5.98 4.47
N TYR A 25 -2.89 -5.13 3.44
CA TYR A 25 -4.04 -4.63 2.68
C TYR A 25 -4.89 -5.78 2.12
N HIS A 26 -4.24 -6.75 1.46
CA HIS A 26 -4.93 -7.85 0.80
C HIS A 26 -5.61 -8.77 1.83
N ALA A 27 -4.92 -9.13 2.91
CA ALA A 27 -5.46 -9.97 3.98
C ALA A 27 -6.66 -9.32 4.67
N ALA A 28 -6.57 -8.03 4.99
CA ALA A 28 -7.67 -7.26 5.58
C ALA A 28 -8.89 -7.17 4.64
N THR A 29 -8.67 -6.83 3.37
CA THR A 29 -9.74 -6.72 2.38
C THR A 29 -10.41 -8.07 2.13
N VAL A 30 -9.63 -9.15 2.00
CA VAL A 30 -10.16 -10.51 1.82
C VAL A 30 -10.96 -10.96 3.03
N ALA A 31 -10.47 -10.71 4.25
CA ALA A 31 -11.18 -11.05 5.48
C ALA A 31 -12.54 -10.34 5.55
N ALA A 32 -12.55 -9.02 5.31
CA ALA A 32 -13.76 -8.23 5.37
C ALA A 32 -14.79 -8.59 4.28
N LEU A 33 -14.36 -8.82 3.03
CA LEU A 33 -15.27 -9.23 1.95
C LEU A 33 -15.80 -10.65 2.16
N THR A 34 -14.98 -11.57 2.68
CA THR A 34 -15.43 -12.92 3.02
C THR A 34 -16.48 -12.91 4.12
N LEU A 35 -16.34 -12.04 5.13
CA LEU A 35 -17.34 -11.84 6.19
C LEU A 35 -18.66 -11.26 5.67
N LEU A 36 -18.64 -10.57 4.52
CA LEU A 36 -19.83 -10.07 3.83
C LEU A 36 -20.43 -11.11 2.86
N GLY A 37 -19.93 -12.35 2.84
CA GLY A 37 -20.43 -13.44 2.00
C GLY A 37 -19.86 -13.47 0.58
N ILE A 38 -18.85 -12.66 0.26
CA ILE A 38 -18.16 -12.69 -1.03
C ILE A 38 -17.20 -13.89 -1.06
N SER A 39 -17.12 -14.59 -2.19
CA SER A 39 -16.18 -15.70 -2.35
C SER A 39 -14.73 -15.22 -2.19
N LYS A 40 -13.87 -16.04 -1.56
CA LYS A 40 -12.46 -15.69 -1.33
C LYS A 40 -11.73 -15.35 -2.64
N THR A 41 -12.00 -16.07 -3.72
CA THR A 41 -11.41 -15.82 -5.03
C THR A 41 -11.78 -14.42 -5.53
N LEU A 42 -13.06 -14.05 -5.47
CA LEU A 42 -13.52 -12.73 -5.91
C LEU A 42 -12.98 -11.61 -5.00
N ALA A 43 -12.96 -11.84 -3.69
CA ALA A 43 -12.41 -10.91 -2.71
C ALA A 43 -10.92 -10.63 -2.97
N LEU A 44 -10.14 -11.65 -3.33
CA LEU A 44 -8.72 -11.52 -3.67
C LEU A 44 -8.56 -10.69 -4.93
N SER A 45 -9.29 -11.00 -6.00
CA SER A 45 -9.26 -10.23 -7.25
C SER A 45 -9.59 -8.75 -7.02
N VAL A 46 -10.64 -8.46 -6.25
CA VAL A 46 -11.02 -7.08 -5.89
C VAL A 46 -9.90 -6.40 -5.10
N SER A 47 -9.30 -7.09 -4.12
CA SER A 47 -8.23 -6.52 -3.30
C SER A 47 -7.00 -6.13 -4.13
N ILE A 48 -6.59 -6.97 -5.09
CA ILE A 48 -5.43 -6.70 -5.96
C ILE A 48 -5.73 -5.50 -6.85
N VAL A 49 -6.89 -5.48 -7.51
CA VAL A 49 -7.23 -4.42 -8.47
C VAL A 49 -7.34 -3.07 -7.75
N MET A 50 -8.01 -3.02 -6.60
CA MET A 50 -8.12 -1.81 -5.79
C MET A 50 -6.75 -1.33 -5.30
N HIS A 51 -5.90 -2.25 -4.83
CA HIS A 51 -4.58 -1.89 -4.34
C HIS A 51 -3.67 -1.37 -5.47
N ALA A 52 -3.68 -2.03 -6.63
CA ALA A 52 -2.94 -1.62 -7.81
C ALA A 52 -3.40 -0.24 -8.30
N MET A 53 -4.71 0.04 -8.32
CA MET A 53 -5.22 1.37 -8.68
C MET A 53 -4.77 2.47 -7.72
N LEU A 54 -4.52 2.16 -6.45
CA LEU A 54 -4.02 3.14 -5.49
C LEU A 54 -2.50 3.36 -5.66
N VAL A 55 -1.75 2.28 -5.83
CA VAL A 55 -0.28 2.29 -5.78
C VAL A 55 0.34 2.66 -7.13
N LEU A 56 -0.13 2.07 -8.24
CA LEU A 56 0.46 2.28 -9.56
C LEU A 56 0.52 3.75 -9.99
N PRO A 57 -0.57 4.56 -9.92
CA PRO A 57 -0.49 5.95 -10.34
C PRO A 57 0.42 6.76 -9.41
N THR A 58 0.38 6.51 -8.11
CA THR A 58 1.24 7.18 -7.13
C THR A 58 2.72 6.90 -7.40
N VAL A 59 3.07 5.64 -7.64
CA VAL A 59 4.44 5.22 -7.99
C VAL A 59 4.85 5.78 -9.35
N ALA A 60 3.96 5.74 -10.35
CA ALA A 60 4.24 6.25 -11.69
C ALA A 60 4.56 7.75 -11.66
N ILE A 61 3.77 8.54 -10.93
CA ILE A 61 4.01 9.98 -10.76
C ILE A 61 5.38 10.19 -10.10
N GLY A 62 5.67 9.51 -8.99
CA GLY A 62 6.96 9.61 -8.32
C GLY A 62 8.15 9.28 -9.24
N LEU A 63 8.03 8.23 -10.06
CA LEU A 63 9.06 7.85 -11.03
C LEU A 63 9.22 8.87 -12.16
N ILE A 64 8.13 9.48 -12.64
CA ILE A 64 8.18 10.54 -13.65
C ILE A 64 8.97 11.75 -13.12
N PHE A 65 8.67 12.20 -11.91
CA PHE A 65 9.40 13.30 -11.28
C PHE A 65 10.87 12.95 -11.05
N LEU A 66 11.15 11.72 -10.58
CA LEU A 66 12.52 11.26 -10.39
C LEU A 66 13.33 11.31 -11.70
N TRP A 67 12.72 10.88 -12.80
CA TRP A 67 13.34 10.91 -14.12
C TRP A 67 13.53 12.34 -14.65
N TRP A 68 12.55 13.23 -14.44
CA TRP A 68 12.66 14.64 -14.84
C TRP A 68 13.73 15.40 -14.06
N GLU A 69 13.90 15.11 -12.77
CA GLU A 69 14.90 15.76 -11.92
C GLU A 69 16.29 15.09 -12.03
N ASN A 70 16.44 14.06 -12.87
CA ASN A 70 17.68 13.28 -13.02
C ASN A 70 18.17 12.66 -11.70
N LEU A 71 17.25 12.43 -10.77
CA LEU A 71 17.54 11.82 -9.48
C LEU A 71 17.55 10.30 -9.61
N SER A 72 18.47 9.64 -8.91
CA SER A 72 18.45 8.18 -8.78
C SER A 72 17.70 7.75 -7.52
N LEU A 73 17.11 6.54 -7.56
CA LEU A 73 16.49 5.93 -6.37
C LEU A 73 17.50 5.75 -5.22
N ALA A 74 18.80 5.62 -5.55
CA ALA A 74 19.87 5.49 -4.57
C ALA A 74 20.10 6.80 -3.79
N GLU A 75 20.00 7.96 -4.47
CA GLU A 75 20.13 9.27 -3.83
C GLU A 75 18.93 9.56 -2.92
N VAL A 76 17.70 9.28 -3.38
CA VAL A 76 16.51 9.42 -2.54
C VAL A 76 16.57 8.51 -1.31
N GLY A 77 17.02 7.26 -1.49
CA GLY A 77 17.23 6.33 -0.37
C GLY A 77 18.28 6.82 0.63
N LYS A 78 19.32 7.51 0.15
CA LYS A 78 20.37 8.08 1.00
C LYS A 78 19.85 9.28 1.81
N ILE A 79 19.11 10.18 1.18
CA ILE A 79 18.43 11.32 1.82
C ILE A 79 17.46 10.82 2.91
N GLY A 80 16.66 9.79 2.62
CA GLY A 80 15.74 9.21 3.60
C GLY A 80 16.43 8.59 4.81
N LYS A 81 17.61 8.00 4.64
CA LYS A 81 18.40 7.41 5.73
C LYS A 81 19.07 8.48 6.60
N GLU A 82 19.53 9.57 6.01
CA GLU A 82 20.14 10.70 6.71
C GLU A 82 19.09 11.49 7.52
N ALA A 83 17.90 11.71 6.97
CA ALA A 83 16.78 12.37 7.67
C ALA A 83 16.27 11.57 8.89
N GLY A 84 16.22 10.24 8.82
CA GLY A 84 15.81 9.40 9.95
C GLY A 84 16.86 9.24 11.06
N THR A 85 18.11 9.69 10.83
CA THR A 85 19.20 9.60 11.81
C THR A 85 19.35 10.90 12.62
N SER A 86 18.81 12.03 12.17
CA SER A 86 18.85 13.29 12.94
C SER A 86 17.73 13.46 13.98
N GLU A 87 16.77 12.53 14.03
CA GLU A 87 15.65 12.53 14.99
C GLU A 87 15.82 11.49 16.12
N GLY A 88 16.97 10.79 16.17
CA GLY A 88 17.31 9.77 17.18
C GLY A 88 18.19 10.29 18.31
#